data_AF-A0A2V2SGI5-F1
#
_entry.id   AF-A0A2V2SGI5-F1
#
_cell.length_a   1.000
_cell.length_b   1.000
_cell.length_c   1.000
_cell.angle_alpha   90.00
_cell.angle_beta   90.00
_cell.angle_gamma   90.00
#
_symmetry.space_group_name_H-M   'P 1'
#
loop_
_entity.id
_entity.type
_entity.pdbx_description
1 polymer ?
#
loop_
_entity_poly.entity_id
_entity_poly.type
_entity_poly.pdbx_seq_one_letter_code
_entity_poly.pdbx_strand_id
1 'polypeptide(L)'
;MRERGHAPPPGTDTLGELLQDSRLEFLEIIGHHFRRQRRFHIQTLTLAFPQSELKSAKELPTLRQPLVVSSIDHSTLSAPSSSPDPLAQLRQDLRARLNQIIGASELLQKGTESSIQNPQGSDLKSIQLNARQLLELVDTKFNAEALAGVVRPSASGHTTAHRRATDAPSDGHGETGFFARYDGHVLVADHNEQNREMLIRRLRRQGMKVEIATDGVRTLELVRTQQIDVVLLDIMMPGLDGLSVLQQLKADPQTRHVPVIMVSELDELESVIRCIEAGAEDYLPKPFNPVLLRARITACLEKKLLREAEQRYLKTIEETQRRLDAELAEAANYVRSIFPPSLETPLRVDWKYQPSTELGGDAFGYHWIDRDHFAVYLLDVCGHGVGASLLSIAAINVIRSGSLPNTDFRDPGAVLSALNNAFPMERQNNMYFTLWYGVYHAPSRTLRHGSGGHPPALLLEPSKASSASSQQLRSAGLIVGAMQSVVYSAQSLSIPAGAVLLVLSDGCYEIQDPLGQFMDFAEFETFMQAHGELPDGLEKLFSWVRKRHGDGPLDDDFSIVRIQF
;
A
#
# COMPACT_ATOMS: atom_id res chain seq x y z
N MET A 1 -21.99 -54.47 -62.26
CA MET A 1 -20.71 -53.79 -62.46
C MET A 1 -20.47 -52.89 -61.27
N ARG A 2 -19.27 -52.97 -60.69
CA ARG A 2 -18.80 -52.25 -59.50
C ARG A 2 -18.62 -50.77 -59.81
N GLU A 3 -18.91 -49.88 -58.87
CA GLU A 3 -18.15 -48.63 -58.71
C GLU A 3 -18.12 -48.19 -57.23
N ARG A 4 -16.97 -47.65 -56.85
CA ARG A 4 -16.43 -47.59 -55.49
C ARG A 4 -16.78 -46.27 -54.79
N GLY A 5 -16.88 -46.33 -53.46
CA GLY A 5 -17.01 -45.16 -52.59
C GLY A 5 -15.78 -44.25 -52.57
N HIS A 6 -16.04 -42.97 -52.31
CA HIS A 6 -15.10 -42.00 -51.76
C HIS A 6 -15.78 -41.33 -50.57
N ALA A 7 -15.18 -41.49 -49.39
CA ALA A 7 -15.54 -40.76 -48.18
C ALA A 7 -14.98 -39.33 -48.26
N PRO A 8 -15.68 -38.30 -47.75
CA PRO A 8 -15.07 -36.99 -47.50
C PRO A 8 -14.06 -37.09 -46.34
N PRO A 9 -12.99 -36.27 -46.33
CA PRO A 9 -11.98 -36.28 -45.28
C PRO A 9 -12.54 -35.77 -43.94
N PRO A 10 -11.96 -36.19 -42.79
CA PRO A 10 -12.39 -35.70 -41.48
C PRO A 10 -12.03 -34.22 -41.37
N GLY A 11 -13.05 -33.35 -41.42
CA GLY A 11 -12.92 -31.96 -41.01
C GLY A 11 -12.63 -31.94 -39.52
N THR A 12 -11.44 -31.48 -39.17
CA THR A 12 -11.01 -31.26 -37.80
C THR A 12 -11.86 -30.16 -37.18
N ASP A 13 -12.40 -30.47 -36.00
CA ASP A 13 -13.26 -29.65 -35.14
C ASP A 13 -12.48 -28.48 -34.49
N THR A 14 -11.62 -27.84 -35.28
CA THR A 14 -10.61 -26.85 -34.86
C THR A 14 -11.22 -25.55 -34.37
N LEU A 15 -12.45 -25.20 -34.81
CA LEU A 15 -13.14 -24.00 -34.34
C LEU A 15 -13.75 -24.19 -32.94
N GLY A 16 -14.17 -25.41 -32.59
CA GLY A 16 -14.64 -25.76 -31.25
C GLY A 16 -13.49 -25.80 -30.24
N GLU A 17 -12.36 -26.37 -30.63
CA GLU A 17 -11.14 -26.42 -29.81
C GLU A 17 -10.51 -25.02 -29.62
N LEU A 18 -10.43 -24.18 -30.66
CA LEU A 18 -9.91 -22.80 -30.53
C LEU A 18 -10.82 -21.88 -29.68
N LEU A 19 -12.14 -22.08 -29.71
CA LEU A 19 -13.07 -21.34 -28.85
C LEU A 19 -13.02 -21.80 -27.39
N GLN A 20 -12.65 -23.05 -27.12
CA GLN A 20 -12.35 -23.55 -25.78
C GLN A 20 -11.00 -23.02 -25.27
N ASP A 21 -9.95 -23.04 -26.11
CA ASP A 21 -8.62 -22.54 -25.75
C ASP A 21 -8.60 -21.02 -25.53
N SER A 22 -9.30 -20.25 -26.36
CA SER A 22 -9.44 -18.79 -26.17
C SER A 22 -10.23 -18.44 -24.89
N ARG A 23 -11.15 -19.31 -24.48
CA ARG A 23 -11.89 -19.18 -23.21
C ARG A 23 -11.00 -19.51 -22.00
N LEU A 24 -10.16 -20.53 -22.14
CA LEU A 24 -9.17 -20.94 -21.13
C LEU A 24 -8.06 -19.89 -20.96
N GLU A 25 -7.55 -19.31 -22.05
CA GLU A 25 -6.59 -18.19 -22.00
C GLU A 25 -7.20 -16.94 -21.37
N PHE A 26 -8.45 -16.59 -21.69
CA PHE A 26 -9.14 -15.45 -21.05
C PHE A 26 -9.33 -15.68 -19.53
N LEU A 27 -9.60 -16.92 -19.11
CA LEU A 27 -9.70 -17.31 -17.71
C LEU A 27 -8.32 -17.36 -17.01
N GLU A 28 -7.25 -17.71 -17.71
CA GLU A 28 -5.88 -17.61 -17.18
C GLU A 28 -5.41 -16.16 -17.03
N ILE A 29 -5.78 -15.27 -17.95
CA ILE A 29 -5.45 -13.84 -17.89
C ILE A 29 -6.17 -13.18 -16.72
N ILE A 30 -7.46 -13.48 -16.55
CA ILE A 30 -8.24 -13.09 -15.35
C ILE A 30 -7.57 -13.69 -14.10
N GLY A 31 -7.33 -15.00 -14.09
CA GLY A 31 -6.69 -15.69 -12.97
C GLY A 31 -5.28 -15.20 -12.63
N HIS A 32 -4.53 -14.66 -13.59
CA HIS A 32 -3.19 -14.09 -13.39
C HIS A 32 -3.26 -12.62 -12.93
N HIS A 33 -4.26 -11.85 -13.41
CA HIS A 33 -4.54 -10.50 -12.94
C HIS A 33 -4.99 -10.51 -11.47
N PHE A 34 -5.90 -11.42 -11.10
CA PHE A 34 -6.38 -11.60 -9.72
C PHE A 34 -5.36 -12.27 -8.78
N ARG A 35 -4.46 -13.15 -9.29
CA ARG A 35 -3.34 -13.70 -8.49
C ARG A 35 -2.31 -12.66 -8.06
N ARG A 36 -2.16 -11.55 -8.78
CA ARG A 36 -1.21 -10.48 -8.43
C ARG A 36 -1.70 -9.54 -7.31
N GLN A 37 -2.99 -9.53 -6.97
CA GLN A 37 -3.57 -8.67 -5.93
C GLN A 37 -3.80 -9.36 -4.56
N ARG A 38 -3.32 -10.60 -4.39
CA ARG A 38 -3.50 -11.50 -3.23
C ARG A 38 -4.95 -11.99 -3.01
N ARG A 39 -5.02 -13.32 -2.85
CA ARG A 39 -6.11 -14.22 -2.42
C ARG A 39 -7.39 -14.24 -3.27
N PHE A 40 -7.42 -15.16 -4.23
CA PHE A 40 -8.66 -15.79 -4.69
C PHE A 40 -8.43 -17.31 -4.73
N HIS A 41 -9.27 -18.09 -4.04
CA HIS A 41 -9.26 -19.55 -4.12
C HIS A 41 -9.97 -20.00 -5.41
N ILE A 42 -9.36 -20.93 -6.16
CA ILE A 42 -9.84 -21.45 -7.46
C ILE A 42 -11.17 -22.26 -7.35
N GLN A 43 -11.74 -22.41 -6.15
CA GLN A 43 -12.98 -23.18 -5.96
C GLN A 43 -14.21 -22.54 -6.62
N THR A 44 -14.28 -21.21 -6.75
CA THR A 44 -15.44 -20.53 -7.33
C THR A 44 -15.56 -20.74 -8.85
N LEU A 45 -14.46 -21.03 -9.54
CA LEU A 45 -14.48 -21.38 -10.98
C LEU A 45 -14.77 -22.87 -11.24
N THR A 46 -14.74 -23.71 -10.21
CA THR A 46 -14.93 -25.17 -10.37
C THR A 46 -16.41 -25.57 -10.35
N LEU A 47 -17.32 -24.67 -9.97
CA LEU A 47 -18.76 -24.96 -9.84
C LEU A 47 -19.58 -24.82 -11.14
N ALA A 48 -18.93 -24.49 -12.26
CA ALA A 48 -19.62 -24.28 -13.55
C ALA A 48 -19.44 -25.41 -14.58
N PHE A 49 -18.70 -26.49 -14.29
CA PHE A 49 -18.33 -27.47 -15.34
C PHE A 49 -18.40 -28.96 -14.90
N PRO A 50 -18.87 -29.88 -15.77
CA PRO A 50 -18.84 -31.31 -15.51
C PRO A 50 -17.41 -31.88 -15.50
N GLN A 51 -17.15 -32.84 -14.60
CA GLN A 51 -15.82 -33.43 -14.34
C GLN A 51 -15.12 -34.12 -15.53
N SER A 52 -15.76 -34.23 -16.70
CA SER A 52 -15.20 -34.89 -17.88
C SER A 52 -14.12 -34.09 -18.61
N GLU A 53 -14.08 -32.75 -18.47
CA GLU A 53 -13.14 -31.89 -19.22
C GLU A 53 -11.81 -31.62 -18.49
N LEU A 54 -11.71 -31.92 -17.19
CA LEU A 54 -10.52 -31.70 -16.36
C LEU A 54 -9.39 -32.74 -16.54
N LYS A 55 -9.62 -33.82 -17.31
CA LYS A 55 -8.61 -34.87 -17.51
C LYS A 55 -7.54 -34.50 -18.55
N SER A 56 -7.83 -33.58 -19.47
CA SER A 56 -6.91 -33.21 -20.55
C SER A 56 -5.87 -32.16 -20.16
N ALA A 57 -6.04 -31.47 -19.02
CA ALA A 57 -5.16 -30.39 -18.56
C ALA A 57 -3.93 -30.86 -17.74
N LYS A 58 -3.70 -32.17 -17.60
CA LYS A 58 -2.59 -32.74 -16.82
C LYS A 58 -1.28 -32.95 -17.59
N GLU A 59 -1.23 -32.67 -18.90
CA GLU A 59 -0.09 -33.01 -19.77
C GLU A 59 0.66 -31.80 -20.38
N LEU A 60 0.86 -30.70 -19.63
CA LEU A 60 1.76 -29.61 -20.02
C LEU A 60 2.98 -29.52 -19.09
N PRO A 61 4.17 -30.00 -19.50
CA PRO A 61 5.40 -29.89 -18.73
C PRO A 61 6.21 -28.69 -19.22
N THR A 62 6.21 -27.58 -18.46
CA THR A 62 7.34 -26.63 -18.26
C THR A 62 6.80 -25.29 -17.75
N LEU A 63 7.06 -24.99 -16.48
CA LEU A 63 7.08 -23.67 -15.80
C LEU A 63 6.77 -23.88 -14.32
N ARG A 64 7.58 -24.71 -13.66
CA ARG A 64 7.66 -24.78 -12.20
C ARG A 64 9.12 -24.66 -11.80
N GLN A 65 9.61 -23.44 -11.65
CA GLN A 65 10.75 -23.18 -10.76
C GLN A 65 10.49 -21.89 -9.98
N PRO A 66 10.50 -21.94 -8.63
CA PRO A 66 10.45 -20.75 -7.78
C PRO A 66 11.81 -20.03 -7.79
N LEU A 67 11.78 -18.70 -7.69
CA LEU A 67 12.98 -17.88 -7.45
C LEU A 67 13.57 -18.25 -6.08
N VAL A 68 14.81 -18.72 -6.05
CA VAL A 68 15.65 -18.73 -4.85
C VAL A 68 16.43 -17.41 -4.85
N VAL A 69 16.08 -16.48 -3.96
CA VAL A 69 16.92 -15.32 -3.66
C VAL A 69 17.88 -15.76 -2.56
N SER A 70 19.13 -16.05 -2.92
CA SER A 70 20.18 -16.28 -1.93
C SER A 70 20.46 -14.97 -1.18
N SER A 71 20.36 -15.04 0.15
CA SER A 71 20.71 -14.00 1.11
C SER A 71 22.07 -13.35 0.82
N ILE A 72 22.11 -12.02 0.83
CA ILE A 72 23.36 -11.25 0.74
C ILE A 72 23.99 -11.22 2.14
N ASP A 73 25.09 -11.95 2.31
CA ASP A 73 25.95 -11.83 3.49
C ASP A 73 26.78 -10.53 3.42
N HIS A 74 26.73 -9.73 4.48
CA HIS A 74 27.35 -8.40 4.55
C HIS A 74 28.84 -8.39 4.96
N SER A 75 29.54 -9.52 4.87
CA SER A 75 30.93 -9.63 5.34
C SER A 75 31.88 -10.05 4.23
N THR A 76 32.24 -9.13 3.33
CA THR A 76 33.55 -9.09 2.64
C THR A 76 33.69 -7.80 1.84
N LEU A 77 34.25 -6.77 2.48
CA LEU A 77 34.79 -5.58 1.81
C LEU A 77 36.24 -5.90 1.37
N SER A 78 36.40 -6.29 0.11
CA SER A 78 37.69 -6.26 -0.60
C SER A 78 37.42 -6.03 -2.09
N ALA A 79 37.67 -4.82 -2.59
CA ALA A 79 37.82 -4.54 -4.02
C ALA A 79 39.20 -5.09 -4.50
N PRO A 80 39.43 -5.43 -5.80
CA PRO A 80 38.99 -4.65 -6.95
C PRO A 80 38.57 -5.40 -8.26
N SER A 81 37.83 -4.64 -9.07
CA SER A 81 37.73 -4.65 -10.55
C SER A 81 36.95 -5.77 -11.29
N SER A 82 35.99 -5.30 -12.11
CA SER A 82 35.26 -5.96 -13.22
C SER A 82 33.98 -6.76 -12.93
N SER A 83 33.01 -6.17 -12.23
CA SER A 83 31.61 -6.59 -12.34
C SER A 83 30.83 -5.68 -13.31
N PRO A 84 29.99 -6.22 -14.21
CA PRO A 84 29.11 -5.40 -15.04
C PRO A 84 28.12 -4.64 -14.15
N ASP A 85 27.90 -3.36 -14.47
CA ASP A 85 26.96 -2.49 -13.78
C ASP A 85 25.58 -3.19 -13.63
N PRO A 86 25.11 -3.49 -12.40
CA PRO A 86 23.86 -4.20 -12.16
C PRO A 86 22.65 -3.54 -12.85
N LEU A 87 22.69 -2.22 -13.02
CA LEU A 87 21.66 -1.45 -13.72
C LEU A 87 21.75 -1.64 -15.24
N ALA A 88 22.95 -1.80 -15.79
CA ALA A 88 23.13 -2.11 -17.20
C ALA A 88 22.58 -3.51 -17.54
N GLN A 89 22.75 -4.47 -16.62
CA GLN A 89 22.27 -5.84 -16.77
C GLN A 89 20.73 -5.91 -16.66
N LEU A 90 20.14 -5.25 -15.66
CA LEU A 90 18.68 -5.13 -15.54
C LEU A 90 18.04 -4.46 -16.76
N ARG A 91 18.69 -3.41 -17.30
CA ARG A 91 18.23 -2.73 -18.52
C ARG A 91 18.29 -3.63 -19.75
N GLN A 92 19.33 -4.44 -19.90
CA GLN A 92 19.43 -5.42 -20.99
C GLN A 92 18.31 -6.48 -20.90
N ASP A 93 18.04 -6.99 -19.70
CA ASP A 93 16.99 -7.99 -19.48
C ASP A 93 15.59 -7.45 -19.77
N LEU A 94 15.30 -6.22 -19.33
CA LEU A 94 14.02 -5.56 -19.60
C LEU A 94 13.83 -5.29 -21.10
N ARG A 95 14.87 -4.81 -21.80
CA ARG A 95 14.84 -4.61 -23.25
C ARG A 95 14.58 -5.91 -24.00
N ALA A 96 15.27 -6.99 -23.64
CA ALA A 96 15.12 -8.29 -24.30
C ALA A 96 13.67 -8.80 -24.19
N ARG A 97 13.06 -8.70 -23.00
CA ARG A 97 11.68 -9.13 -22.75
C ARG A 97 10.64 -8.26 -23.46
N LEU A 98 10.81 -6.94 -23.46
CA LEU A 98 9.90 -6.02 -24.15
C LEU A 98 9.94 -6.24 -25.68
N ASN A 99 11.13 -6.47 -26.25
CA ASN A 99 11.26 -6.83 -27.67
C ASN A 99 10.60 -8.16 -28.00
N GLN A 100 10.65 -9.13 -27.10
CA GLN A 100 9.96 -10.42 -27.27
C GLN A 100 8.43 -10.25 -27.28
N ILE A 101 7.89 -9.39 -26.40
CA ILE A 101 6.45 -9.06 -26.36
C ILE A 101 6.02 -8.34 -27.64
N ILE A 102 6.82 -7.39 -28.13
CA ILE A 102 6.55 -6.68 -29.40
C ILE A 102 6.56 -7.67 -30.57
N GLY A 103 7.57 -8.54 -30.66
CA GLY A 103 7.67 -9.54 -31.73
C GLY A 103 6.54 -10.58 -31.71
N ALA A 104 6.15 -11.06 -30.53
CA ALA A 104 5.02 -11.97 -30.37
C ALA A 104 3.70 -11.31 -30.79
N SER A 105 3.49 -10.04 -30.40
CA SER A 105 2.30 -9.27 -30.78
C SER A 105 2.22 -9.02 -32.29
N GLU A 106 3.35 -8.76 -32.96
CA GLU A 106 3.42 -8.57 -34.41
C GLU A 106 3.16 -9.86 -35.21
N LEU A 107 3.62 -11.01 -34.70
CA LEU A 107 3.33 -12.31 -35.31
C LEU A 107 1.84 -12.68 -35.19
N LEU A 108 1.22 -12.41 -34.04
CA LEU A 108 -0.20 -12.64 -33.80
C LEU A 108 -1.09 -11.70 -34.62
N GLN A 109 -0.64 -10.47 -34.88
CA GLN A 109 -1.33 -9.55 -35.79
C GLN A 109 -1.30 -10.04 -37.25
N LYS A 110 -0.17 -10.56 -37.74
CA LYS A 110 -0.07 -11.12 -39.10
C LYS A 110 -0.97 -12.34 -39.33
N GLY A 111 -1.36 -13.06 -38.28
CA GLY A 111 -2.32 -14.16 -38.36
C GLY A 111 -3.79 -13.73 -38.34
N THR A 112 -4.10 -12.48 -38.00
CA THR A 112 -5.48 -11.98 -37.78
C THR A 112 -6.02 -11.07 -38.88
N GLU A 113 -5.24 -10.79 -39.94
CA GLU A 113 -5.63 -9.92 -41.06
C GLU A 113 -6.76 -10.49 -41.96
N SER A 114 -7.15 -11.76 -41.80
CA SER A 114 -8.13 -12.44 -42.66
C SER A 114 -9.61 -12.29 -42.23
N SER A 115 -9.91 -11.71 -41.06
CA SER A 115 -11.29 -11.57 -40.58
C SER A 115 -11.62 -10.11 -40.29
N ILE A 116 -12.48 -9.54 -41.14
CA ILE A 116 -13.01 -8.18 -41.03
C ILE A 116 -13.88 -8.11 -39.77
N GLN A 117 -13.45 -7.28 -38.80
CA GLN A 117 -14.01 -7.03 -37.45
C GLN A 117 -13.56 -8.00 -36.35
N ASN A 118 -12.35 -7.78 -35.82
CA ASN A 118 -11.86 -8.45 -34.61
C ASN A 118 -11.44 -7.42 -33.53
N PRO A 119 -12.08 -7.39 -32.34
CA PRO A 119 -11.71 -6.52 -31.20
C PRO A 119 -10.27 -6.76 -30.70
N GLN A 120 -9.81 -8.01 -30.81
CA GLN A 120 -8.48 -8.48 -30.39
C GLN A 120 -7.33 -7.83 -31.17
N GLY A 121 -7.56 -7.41 -32.41
CA GLY A 121 -6.56 -6.68 -33.21
C GLY A 121 -6.29 -5.27 -32.66
N SER A 122 -7.26 -4.68 -31.94
CA SER A 122 -7.08 -3.37 -31.29
C SER A 122 -6.33 -3.50 -29.95
N ASP A 123 -6.54 -4.60 -29.23
CA ASP A 123 -5.84 -4.89 -27.98
C ASP A 123 -4.37 -5.25 -28.22
N LEU A 124 -4.07 -6.06 -29.25
CA LEU A 124 -2.69 -6.37 -29.64
C LEU A 124 -1.92 -5.12 -30.09
N LYS A 125 -2.59 -4.18 -30.77
CA LYS A 125 -2.00 -2.88 -31.11
C LYS A 125 -1.74 -2.03 -29.87
N SER A 126 -2.65 -2.05 -28.89
CA SER A 126 -2.48 -1.34 -27.63
C SER A 126 -1.35 -1.92 -26.78
N ILE A 127 -1.23 -3.25 -26.71
CA ILE A 127 -0.11 -3.95 -26.05
C ILE A 127 1.22 -3.58 -26.72
N GLN A 128 1.26 -3.60 -28.05
CA GLN A 128 2.46 -3.23 -28.82
C GLN A 128 2.84 -1.75 -28.60
N LEU A 129 1.87 -0.85 -28.58
CA LEU A 129 2.08 0.59 -28.33
C LEU A 129 2.64 0.82 -26.93
N ASN A 130 2.03 0.23 -25.91
CA ASN A 130 2.47 0.36 -24.52
C ASN A 130 3.85 -0.28 -24.28
N ALA A 131 4.13 -1.44 -24.90
CA ALA A 131 5.44 -2.08 -24.81
C ALA A 131 6.54 -1.23 -25.47
N ARG A 132 6.25 -0.55 -26.59
CA ARG A 132 7.18 0.39 -27.23
C ARG A 132 7.40 1.65 -26.39
N GLN A 133 6.36 2.20 -25.78
CA GLN A 133 6.48 3.35 -24.86
C GLN A 133 7.29 3.00 -23.61
N LEU A 134 7.09 1.80 -23.05
CA LEU A 134 7.91 1.30 -21.93
C LEU A 134 9.36 1.09 -22.32
N LEU A 135 9.63 0.59 -23.52
CA LEU A 135 10.98 0.44 -24.05
C LEU A 135 11.66 1.82 -24.19
N GLU A 136 10.95 2.82 -24.71
CA GLU A 136 11.44 4.19 -24.82
C GLU A 136 11.72 4.82 -23.44
N LEU A 137 10.87 4.56 -22.43
CA LEU A 137 11.09 5.00 -21.05
C LEU A 137 12.30 4.31 -20.42
N VAL A 138 12.49 3.01 -20.64
CA VAL A 138 13.69 2.28 -20.19
C VAL A 138 14.94 2.86 -20.84
N ASP A 139 14.86 3.25 -22.11
CA ASP A 139 15.98 3.77 -22.88
C ASP A 139 16.34 5.22 -22.53
N THR A 140 15.34 6.03 -22.15
CA THR A 140 15.49 7.45 -21.84
C THR A 140 15.73 7.75 -20.35
N LYS A 141 15.08 7.00 -19.43
CA LYS A 141 15.10 7.25 -17.98
C LYS A 141 16.11 6.39 -17.22
N PHE A 142 16.58 5.27 -17.78
CA PHE A 142 17.65 4.44 -17.19
C PHE A 142 19.02 4.67 -17.87
N ASN A 143 19.38 5.94 -18.06
CA ASN A 143 20.76 6.34 -18.39
C ASN A 143 21.43 6.93 -17.14
N ALA A 144 22.72 6.63 -16.96
CA ALA A 144 23.50 7.05 -15.80
C ALA A 144 23.50 8.57 -15.55
N GLU A 145 23.26 9.38 -16.59
CA GLU A 145 23.14 10.84 -16.48
C GLU A 145 21.81 11.31 -15.87
N ALA A 146 20.70 10.55 -16.00
CA ALA A 146 19.39 10.92 -15.44
C ALA A 146 19.32 10.73 -13.92
N LEU A 147 20.16 9.86 -13.36
CA LEU A 147 20.27 9.61 -11.91
C LEU A 147 21.24 10.59 -11.21
N ALA A 148 22.11 11.27 -11.95
CA ALA A 148 22.92 12.38 -11.41
C ALA A 148 22.08 13.65 -11.12
N GLY A 149 20.86 13.74 -11.66
CA GLY A 149 19.94 14.87 -11.49
C GLY A 149 18.96 14.78 -10.33
N VAL A 150 18.90 13.66 -9.59
CA VAL A 150 17.89 13.43 -8.52
C VAL A 150 18.35 13.93 -7.14
N VAL A 151 19.60 14.40 -7.01
CA VAL A 151 20.06 15.10 -5.79
C VAL A 151 20.17 16.60 -6.04
N ARG A 152 19.03 17.26 -6.23
CA ARG A 152 18.84 18.68 -5.84
C ARG A 152 17.37 18.91 -5.46
N PRO A 153 17.08 19.45 -4.27
CA PRO A 153 15.71 19.80 -3.90
C PRO A 153 15.27 21.01 -4.74
N SER A 154 14.09 20.87 -5.35
CA SER A 154 13.37 21.93 -6.05
C SER A 154 12.96 23.02 -5.05
N ALA A 155 13.61 24.18 -5.15
CA ALA A 155 13.07 25.42 -4.61
C ALA A 155 12.17 26.09 -5.65
N SER A 156 10.97 26.45 -5.19
CA SER A 156 10.05 27.46 -5.72
C SER A 156 9.18 27.12 -6.95
N GLY A 157 7.87 27.17 -6.72
CA GLY A 157 7.00 27.92 -7.60
C GLY A 157 6.71 29.28 -6.96
N HIS A 158 6.91 30.38 -7.69
CA HIS A 158 5.87 31.37 -8.00
C HIS A 158 6.43 32.57 -8.78
N THR A 159 5.67 32.93 -9.81
CA THR A 159 5.47 34.26 -10.41
C THR A 159 6.56 34.92 -11.26
N THR A 160 6.22 34.93 -12.56
CA THR A 160 6.54 35.89 -13.62
C THR A 160 6.51 37.36 -13.19
N ALA A 161 7.59 38.08 -13.45
CA ALA A 161 7.55 39.51 -13.80
C ALA A 161 8.77 39.90 -14.65
N HIS A 162 8.48 40.35 -15.87
CA HIS A 162 9.42 41.00 -16.78
C HIS A 162 10.14 42.20 -16.14
N ARG A 163 11.47 42.30 -16.34
CA ARG A 163 12.11 43.59 -16.66
C ARG A 163 13.48 43.41 -17.34
N ARG A 164 13.65 44.20 -18.40
CA ARG A 164 14.84 44.38 -19.27
C ARG A 164 16.02 45.04 -18.54
N ALA A 165 17.16 45.02 -19.25
CA ALA A 165 18.28 45.99 -19.25
C ALA A 165 19.49 45.52 -18.43
N THR A 166 20.52 44.98 -19.11
CA THR A 166 21.75 45.68 -19.53
C THR A 166 22.58 46.17 -18.35
N ASP A 167 23.67 45.47 -18.06
CA ASP A 167 25.04 46.03 -18.01
C ASP A 167 25.99 44.98 -17.41
N ALA A 168 26.95 44.55 -18.23
CA ALA A 168 28.23 44.10 -17.72
C ALA A 168 29.06 45.35 -17.38
N PRO A 169 30.02 45.25 -16.45
CA PRO A 169 31.38 45.31 -16.93
C PRO A 169 32.24 44.14 -16.46
N SER A 170 33.14 43.78 -17.36
CA SER A 170 34.31 42.94 -17.22
C SER A 170 35.28 43.45 -16.15
N ASP A 171 35.87 42.57 -15.35
CA ASP A 171 37.27 42.14 -15.53
C ASP A 171 37.76 41.21 -14.40
N GLY A 172 38.80 40.45 -14.73
CA GLY A 172 39.28 39.24 -14.06
C GLY A 172 39.67 39.35 -12.59
N HIS A 173 39.48 38.25 -11.87
CA HIS A 173 40.57 37.46 -11.29
C HIS A 173 40.03 36.14 -10.68
N GLY A 174 40.62 35.01 -11.11
CA GLY A 174 41.03 33.90 -10.24
C GLY A 174 39.94 33.01 -9.63
N GLU A 175 39.80 31.80 -10.20
CA GLU A 175 39.54 30.53 -9.51
C GLU A 175 38.91 30.59 -8.11
N THR A 176 37.59 30.41 -8.01
CA THR A 176 37.01 29.72 -6.83
C THR A 176 35.82 28.86 -7.27
N GLY A 177 36.10 27.58 -7.50
CA GLY A 177 35.07 26.56 -7.59
C GLY A 177 34.38 26.34 -6.24
N PHE A 178 33.08 26.05 -6.30
CA PHE A 178 32.37 25.06 -5.48
C PHE A 178 32.26 25.20 -3.94
N PHE A 179 32.51 26.36 -3.33
CA PHE A 179 32.26 26.51 -1.88
C PHE A 179 31.09 27.46 -1.63
N ALA A 180 29.93 26.91 -1.26
CA ALA A 180 28.80 27.68 -0.75
C ALA A 180 29.27 28.52 0.45
N ARG A 181 28.86 29.80 0.49
CA ARG A 181 29.06 30.65 1.68
C ARG A 181 28.19 30.09 2.80
N TYR A 182 28.81 29.60 3.87
CA TYR A 182 28.11 29.13 5.05
C TYR A 182 28.05 30.24 6.09
N ASP A 183 26.85 30.76 6.36
CA ASP A 183 26.57 31.74 7.42
C ASP A 183 26.50 31.03 8.79
N GLY A 184 27.60 30.41 9.22
CA GLY A 184 27.69 29.70 10.51
C GLY A 184 28.11 30.62 11.66
N HIS A 185 27.63 30.33 12.88
CA HIS A 185 28.06 30.96 14.12
C HIS A 185 29.09 30.09 14.84
N VAL A 186 30.34 30.52 14.84
CA VAL A 186 31.48 29.76 15.38
C VAL A 186 31.94 30.38 16.70
N LEU A 187 32.05 29.58 17.75
CA LEU A 187 32.69 29.97 19.00
C LEU A 187 34.18 29.60 18.94
N VAL A 188 35.05 30.56 19.20
CA VAL A 188 36.50 30.33 19.32
C VAL A 188 36.91 30.45 20.78
N ALA A 189 37.29 29.33 21.38
CA ALA A 189 37.75 29.22 22.75
C ALA A 189 39.26 28.93 22.78
N ASP A 190 40.07 29.96 23.04
CA ASP A 190 41.54 29.86 23.10
C ASP A 190 42.06 30.93 24.06
N HIS A 191 43.03 30.62 24.90
CA HIS A 191 43.57 31.57 25.88
C HIS A 191 44.60 32.54 25.28
N ASN A 192 45.21 32.19 24.14
CA ASN A 192 46.18 33.01 23.43
C ASN A 192 45.49 34.02 22.50
N GLU A 193 45.72 35.31 22.76
CA GLU A 193 45.12 36.42 22.01
C GLU A 193 45.49 36.43 20.52
N GLN A 194 46.72 36.05 20.18
CA GLN A 194 47.20 36.04 18.80
C GLN A 194 46.47 34.96 17.97
N ASN A 195 46.27 33.78 18.57
CA ASN A 195 45.52 32.69 17.94
C ASN A 195 44.06 33.08 17.69
N ARG A 196 43.40 33.68 18.69
CA ARG A 196 42.03 34.18 18.58
C ARG A 196 41.92 35.22 17.46
N GLU A 197 42.76 36.24 17.45
CA GLU A 197 42.71 37.32 16.46
C GLU A 197 42.92 36.80 15.03
N MET A 198 43.82 35.83 14.86
CA MET A 198 44.01 35.16 13.57
C MET A 198 42.76 34.38 13.13
N LEU A 199 42.16 33.59 14.01
CA LEU A 199 40.95 32.81 13.73
C LEU A 199 39.78 33.73 13.39
N ILE A 200 39.54 34.78 14.18
CA ILE A 200 38.49 35.78 13.96
C ILE A 200 38.60 36.38 12.56
N ARG A 201 39.79 36.88 12.19
CA ARG A 201 40.01 37.49 10.87
C ARG A 201 39.74 36.51 9.74
N ARG A 202 40.15 35.24 9.87
CA ARG A 202 39.94 34.21 8.85
C ARG A 202 38.47 33.82 8.71
N LEU A 203 37.80 33.53 9.83
CA LEU A 203 36.41 33.09 9.86
C LEU A 203 35.46 34.21 9.39
N ARG A 204 35.67 35.45 9.82
CA ARG A 204 34.87 36.60 9.36
C ARG A 204 35.02 36.88 7.86
N ARG A 205 36.23 36.72 7.29
CA ARG A 205 36.44 36.81 5.83
C ARG A 205 35.66 35.75 5.05
N GLN A 206 35.30 34.64 5.69
CA GLN A 206 34.50 33.57 5.10
C GLN A 206 32.98 33.80 5.28
N GLY A 207 32.56 34.89 5.94
CA GLY A 207 31.15 35.23 6.17
C GLY A 207 30.58 34.71 7.49
N MET A 208 31.36 34.00 8.30
CA MET A 208 30.88 33.42 9.56
C MET A 208 30.79 34.47 10.67
N LYS A 209 29.78 34.31 11.54
CA LYS A 209 29.71 35.01 12.82
C LYS A 209 30.67 34.35 13.79
N VAL A 210 31.41 35.13 14.56
CA VAL A 210 32.44 34.61 15.47
C VAL A 210 32.23 35.18 16.86
N GLU A 211 32.00 34.28 17.82
CA GLU A 211 31.99 34.57 19.25
C GLU A 211 33.30 34.08 19.88
N ILE A 212 33.71 34.67 20.99
CA ILE A 212 35.02 34.43 21.60
C ILE A 212 34.87 34.03 23.06
N ALA A 213 35.61 33.01 23.48
CA ALA A 213 35.84 32.67 24.87
C ALA A 213 37.35 32.66 25.18
N THR A 214 37.71 33.15 26.36
CA THR A 214 39.11 33.19 26.85
C THR A 214 39.46 32.02 27.75
N ASP A 215 38.45 31.29 28.23
CA ASP A 215 38.59 30.19 29.18
C ASP A 215 37.40 29.21 29.05
N GLY A 216 37.54 28.04 29.69
CA GLY A 216 36.54 26.98 29.62
C GLY A 216 35.20 27.33 30.28
N VAL A 217 35.19 28.14 31.34
CA VAL A 217 33.95 28.52 32.04
C VAL A 217 33.10 29.41 31.14
N ARG A 218 33.71 30.43 30.53
CA ARG A 218 33.05 31.30 29.56
C ARG A 218 32.59 30.53 28.32
N THR A 219 33.36 29.54 27.89
CA THR A 219 33.00 28.66 26.77
C THR A 219 31.67 27.95 27.04
N LEU A 220 31.54 27.31 28.21
CA LEU A 220 30.31 26.61 28.60
C LEU A 220 29.12 27.56 28.73
N GLU A 221 29.34 28.75 29.30
CA GLU A 221 28.30 29.79 29.41
C GLU A 221 27.77 30.23 28.04
N LEU A 222 28.67 30.50 27.09
CA LEU A 222 28.31 30.96 25.75
C LEU A 222 27.58 29.89 24.95
N VAL A 223 28.02 28.63 25.00
CA VAL A 223 27.31 27.53 24.30
C VAL A 223 25.91 27.30 24.85
N ARG A 224 25.66 27.58 26.13
CA ARG A 224 24.33 27.46 26.74
C ARG A 224 23.41 28.64 26.48
N THR A 225 23.97 29.85 26.39
CA THR A 225 23.19 31.09 26.27
C THR A 225 23.00 31.55 24.83
N GLN A 226 23.85 31.08 23.91
CA GLN A 226 23.82 31.47 22.51
C GLN A 226 23.68 30.24 21.59
N GLN A 227 23.08 30.44 20.42
CA GLN A 227 23.05 29.41 19.38
C GLN A 227 24.40 29.35 18.66
N ILE A 228 25.27 28.45 19.12
CA ILE A 228 26.55 28.16 18.49
C ILE A 228 26.42 26.98 17.52
N ASP A 229 26.97 27.12 16.32
CA ASP A 229 26.93 26.10 15.28
C ASP A 229 28.17 25.19 15.31
N VAL A 230 29.34 25.72 15.66
CA VAL A 230 30.60 24.96 15.82
C VAL A 230 31.43 25.61 16.92
N VAL A 231 32.08 24.81 17.76
CA VAL A 231 33.09 25.28 18.73
C VAL A 231 34.48 24.89 18.24
N LEU A 232 35.39 25.85 18.14
CA LEU A 232 36.83 25.63 18.04
C LEU A 232 37.42 25.75 19.45
N LEU A 233 37.91 24.64 20.01
CA LEU A 233 38.27 24.55 21.41
C LEU A 233 39.75 24.23 21.60
N ASP A 234 40.48 25.12 22.27
CA ASP A 234 41.84 24.85 22.71
C ASP A 234 41.85 23.85 23.87
N ILE A 235 42.79 22.90 23.86
CA ILE A 235 42.98 21.95 24.97
C ILE A 235 43.61 22.68 26.14
N MET A 236 44.64 23.47 25.86
CA MET A 236 45.42 24.17 26.88
C MET A 236 44.70 25.46 27.21
N MET A 237 43.93 25.49 28.30
CA MET A 237 43.31 26.72 28.81
C MET A 237 43.51 26.81 30.33
N PRO A 238 43.71 28.01 30.89
CA PRO A 238 43.84 28.18 32.33
C PRO A 238 42.51 27.90 33.04
N GLY A 239 42.60 27.25 34.21
CA GLY A 239 41.43 26.86 35.00
C GLY A 239 40.80 25.58 34.48
N LEU A 240 39.70 25.69 33.74
CA LEU A 240 39.00 24.55 33.17
C LEU A 240 39.58 24.22 31.79
N ASP A 241 40.27 23.08 31.69
CA ASP A 241 40.89 22.63 30.44
C ASP A 241 39.86 22.27 29.35
N GLY A 242 40.29 22.32 28.09
CA GLY A 242 39.41 22.09 26.94
C GLY A 242 38.84 20.67 26.88
N LEU A 243 39.55 19.66 27.40
CA LEU A 243 39.04 18.29 27.42
C LEU A 243 37.86 18.16 28.40
N SER A 244 37.96 18.80 29.56
CA SER A 244 36.91 18.87 30.58
C SER A 244 35.70 19.65 30.07
N VAL A 245 35.92 20.74 29.33
CA VAL A 245 34.86 21.48 28.63
C VAL A 245 34.14 20.59 27.63
N LEU A 246 34.88 19.88 26.77
CA LEU A 246 34.29 18.96 25.79
C LEU A 246 33.43 17.90 26.48
N GLN A 247 33.93 17.26 27.54
CA GLN A 247 33.19 16.25 28.28
C GLN A 247 31.89 16.82 28.88
N GLN A 248 31.93 18.03 29.46
CA GLN A 248 30.73 18.68 29.98
C GLN A 248 29.73 19.03 28.89
N LEU A 249 30.20 19.53 27.74
CA LEU A 249 29.33 19.82 26.59
C LEU A 249 28.65 18.55 26.07
N LYS A 250 29.36 17.42 26.03
CA LYS A 250 28.84 16.13 25.53
C LYS A 250 27.96 15.39 26.53
N ALA A 251 28.15 15.63 27.83
CA ALA A 251 27.30 15.07 28.89
C ALA A 251 25.94 15.77 29.00
N ASP A 252 25.85 17.05 28.63
CA ASP A 252 24.62 17.85 28.75
C ASP A 252 23.69 17.64 27.52
N PRO A 253 22.45 17.14 27.69
CA PRO A 253 21.52 16.91 26.59
C PRO A 253 21.23 18.15 25.74
N GLN A 254 21.30 19.35 26.32
CA GLN A 254 21.05 20.59 25.60
C GLN A 254 22.23 21.02 24.72
N THR A 255 23.45 20.62 25.03
CA THR A 255 24.65 21.06 24.29
C THR A 255 25.38 19.96 23.54
N ARG A 256 25.10 18.67 23.82
CA ARG A 256 25.83 17.52 23.26
C ARG A 256 25.86 17.46 21.73
N HIS A 257 24.83 18.03 21.09
CA HIS A 257 24.67 18.07 19.65
C HIS A 257 25.57 19.10 18.95
N VAL A 258 26.14 20.06 19.69
CA VAL A 258 27.04 21.07 19.13
C VAL A 258 28.38 20.41 18.74
N PRO A 259 28.82 20.51 17.47
CA PRO A 259 30.09 19.95 17.04
C PRO A 259 31.25 20.75 17.63
N VAL A 260 32.25 20.03 18.12
CA VAL A 260 33.46 20.61 18.73
C VAL A 260 34.67 20.11 17.96
N ILE A 261 35.46 21.04 17.43
CA ILE A 261 36.76 20.77 16.81
C ILE A 261 37.82 21.21 17.81
N MET A 262 38.68 20.28 18.22
CA MET A 262 39.79 20.60 19.12
C MET A 262 40.93 21.25 18.32
N VAL A 263 41.53 22.32 18.85
CA VAL A 263 42.61 23.07 18.19
C VAL A 263 43.75 23.32 19.17
N SER A 264 44.82 22.53 19.12
CA SER A 264 45.89 22.57 20.14
C SER A 264 47.30 22.41 19.53
N GLU A 265 48.33 22.83 20.27
CA GLU A 265 49.76 22.65 19.93
C GLU A 265 50.25 21.22 20.23
N LEU A 266 49.46 20.41 20.94
CA LEU A 266 49.79 19.02 21.28
C LEU A 266 49.62 18.11 20.04
N ASP A 267 50.70 17.68 19.40
CA ASP A 267 50.62 16.77 18.24
C ASP A 267 50.82 15.29 18.61
N GLU A 268 50.71 14.96 19.90
CA GLU A 268 50.84 13.59 20.39
C GLU A 268 49.57 12.79 20.04
N LEU A 269 49.75 11.68 19.32
CA LEU A 269 48.65 10.80 18.86
C LEU A 269 47.71 10.39 20.00
N GLU A 270 48.23 10.13 21.20
CA GLU A 270 47.44 9.75 22.37
C GLU A 270 46.50 10.87 22.83
N SER A 271 46.94 12.13 22.76
CA SER A 271 46.10 13.29 23.07
C SER A 271 44.97 13.48 22.06
N VAL A 272 45.25 13.22 20.77
CA VAL A 272 44.24 13.25 19.71
C VAL A 272 43.17 12.18 19.93
N ILE A 273 43.59 10.94 20.19
CA ILE A 273 42.68 9.81 20.45
C ILE A 273 41.75 10.14 21.62
N ARG A 274 42.30 10.62 22.74
CA ARG A 274 41.51 11.00 23.92
C ARG A 274 40.43 12.04 23.62
N CYS A 275 40.72 13.01 22.75
CA CYS A 275 39.76 14.03 22.36
C CYS A 275 38.62 13.47 21.51
N ILE A 276 38.94 12.63 20.53
CA ILE A 276 37.95 12.00 19.66
C ILE A 276 37.06 11.04 20.46
N GLU A 277 37.63 10.23 21.35
CA GLU A 277 36.88 9.33 22.23
C GLU A 277 35.97 10.08 23.22
N ALA A 278 36.39 11.27 23.67
CA ALA A 278 35.56 12.16 24.47
C ALA A 278 34.41 12.83 23.68
N GLY A 279 34.33 12.60 22.36
CA GLY A 279 33.24 13.06 21.50
C GLY A 279 33.55 14.34 20.71
N ALA A 280 34.83 14.71 20.54
CA ALA A 280 35.21 15.72 19.57
C ALA A 280 34.88 15.25 18.15
N GLU A 281 34.40 16.16 17.31
CA GLU A 281 34.09 15.86 15.91
C GLU A 281 35.38 15.78 15.07
N ASP A 282 36.39 16.56 15.44
CA ASP A 282 37.70 16.55 14.78
C ASP A 282 38.80 17.15 15.67
N TYR A 283 40.05 17.00 15.23
CA TYR A 283 41.24 17.56 15.85
C TYR A 283 42.11 18.29 14.82
N LEU A 284 42.61 19.48 15.17
CA LEU A 284 43.45 20.29 14.28
C LEU A 284 44.69 20.81 15.01
N PRO A 285 45.91 20.33 14.64
CA PRO A 285 47.14 20.78 15.30
C PRO A 285 47.50 22.23 14.91
N LYS A 286 48.08 22.97 15.84
CA LYS A 286 48.68 24.30 15.63
C LYS A 286 50.17 24.13 15.26
N PRO A 287 50.68 24.83 14.23
CA PRO A 287 50.00 25.80 13.36
C PRO A 287 49.11 25.10 12.31
N PHE A 288 47.87 25.55 12.17
CA PHE A 288 46.90 24.91 11.28
C PHE A 288 46.84 25.52 9.88
N ASN A 289 46.66 24.66 8.88
CA ASN A 289 46.44 25.06 7.50
C ASN A 289 45.03 25.68 7.34
N PRO A 290 44.91 26.92 6.80
CA PRO A 290 43.62 27.61 6.66
C PRO A 290 42.61 26.87 5.78
N VAL A 291 43.08 26.14 4.77
CA VAL A 291 42.22 25.35 3.88
C VAL A 291 41.62 24.18 4.64
N LEU A 292 42.43 23.52 5.47
CA LEU A 292 42.03 22.38 6.29
C LEU A 292 41.03 22.81 7.37
N LEU A 293 41.31 23.92 8.09
CA LEU A 293 40.38 24.52 9.06
C LEU A 293 39.01 24.76 8.43
N ARG A 294 38.98 25.42 7.26
CA ARG A 294 37.72 25.70 6.55
C ARG A 294 36.98 24.42 6.21
N ALA A 295 37.68 23.43 5.62
CA ALA A 295 37.07 22.16 5.24
C ALA A 295 36.43 21.44 6.45
N ARG A 296 37.10 21.43 7.61
CA ARG A 296 36.57 20.79 8.82
C ARG A 296 35.34 21.53 9.38
N ILE A 297 35.40 22.85 9.44
CA ILE A 297 34.25 23.66 9.89
C ILE A 297 33.06 23.47 8.95
N THR A 298 33.28 23.54 7.63
CA THR A 298 32.23 23.32 6.63
C THR A 298 31.60 21.94 6.77
N ALA A 299 32.40 20.88 6.92
CA ALA A 299 31.89 19.53 7.13
C ALA A 299 31.04 19.41 8.42
N CYS A 300 31.45 20.08 9.51
CA CYS A 300 30.68 20.10 10.75
C CYS A 300 29.34 20.84 10.60
N LEU A 301 29.35 21.99 9.93
CA LEU A 301 28.15 22.78 9.65
C LEU A 301 27.17 22.01 8.77
N GLU A 302 27.64 21.40 7.68
CA GLU A 302 26.82 20.56 6.80
C GLU A 302 26.18 19.40 7.58
N LYS A 303 26.97 18.70 8.40
CA LYS A 303 26.47 17.59 9.23
C LYS A 303 25.42 18.07 10.24
N LYS A 304 25.60 19.23 10.87
CA LYS A 304 24.61 19.84 11.77
C LYS A 304 23.31 20.15 11.04
N LEU A 305 23.39 20.84 9.90
CA LEU A 305 22.22 21.21 9.10
C LEU A 305 21.42 19.99 8.63
N LEU A 306 22.11 18.92 8.21
CA LEU A 306 21.48 17.67 7.84
C LEU A 306 20.73 17.02 9.01
N ARG A 307 21.35 16.95 10.19
CA ARG A 307 20.71 16.42 11.42
C ARG A 307 19.47 17.24 11.81
N GLU A 308 19.55 18.56 11.73
CA GLU A 308 18.41 19.44 12.02
C GLU A 308 17.28 19.31 10.99
N ALA A 309 17.62 19.13 9.71
CA ALA A 309 16.65 18.91 8.65
C ALA A 309 15.95 17.54 8.83
N GLU A 310 16.71 16.49 9.15
CA GLU A 310 16.20 15.16 9.47
C GLU A 310 15.23 15.21 10.65
N GLN A 311 15.60 15.85 11.76
CA GLN A 311 14.72 15.99 12.93
C GLN A 311 13.43 16.75 12.61
N ARG A 312 13.52 17.83 11.83
CA ARG A 312 12.34 18.57 11.36
C ARG A 312 11.45 17.73 10.48
N TYR A 313 12.03 16.94 9.58
CA TYR A 313 11.30 16.05 8.69
C TYR A 313 10.57 14.94 9.46
N LEU A 314 11.26 14.27 10.39
CA LEU A 314 10.67 13.25 11.26
C LEU A 314 9.50 13.81 12.06
N LYS A 315 9.67 14.99 12.67
CA LYS A 315 8.60 15.66 13.41
C LYS A 315 7.40 15.97 12.52
N THR A 316 7.64 16.45 11.29
CA THR A 316 6.57 16.77 10.33
C THR A 316 5.80 15.51 9.93
N ILE A 317 6.50 14.38 9.71
CA ILE A 317 5.86 13.10 9.42
C ILE A 317 4.98 12.65 10.59
N GLU A 318 5.49 12.69 11.82
CA GLU A 318 4.71 12.28 13.00
C GLU A 318 3.46 13.13 13.19
N GLU A 319 3.57 14.45 13.02
CA GLU A 319 2.43 15.37 13.12
C GLU A 319 1.40 15.13 12.01
N THR A 320 1.87 14.90 10.78
CA THR A 320 1.00 14.61 9.63
C THR A 320 0.30 13.27 9.80
N GLN A 321 1.01 12.23 10.25
CA GLN A 321 0.45 10.91 10.50
C GLN A 321 -0.66 10.98 11.56
N ARG A 322 -0.39 11.61 12.71
CA ARG A 322 -1.39 11.78 13.78
C ARG A 322 -2.64 12.51 13.29
N ARG A 323 -2.47 13.50 12.42
CA ARG A 323 -3.59 14.22 11.83
C ARG A 323 -4.42 13.33 10.90
N LEU A 324 -3.77 12.58 10.02
CA LEU A 324 -4.46 11.65 9.11
C LEU A 324 -5.18 10.55 9.87
N ASP A 325 -4.56 9.97 10.91
CA ASP A 325 -5.18 8.95 11.76
C ASP A 325 -6.44 9.50 12.44
N ALA A 326 -6.42 10.75 12.89
CA ALA A 326 -7.59 11.40 13.49
C ALA A 326 -8.72 11.64 12.48
N GLU A 327 -8.39 12.12 11.27
CA GLU A 327 -9.37 12.31 10.18
C GLU A 327 -9.98 10.97 9.73
N LEU A 328 -9.19 9.90 9.64
CA LEU A 328 -9.67 8.56 9.32
C LEU A 328 -10.55 7.97 10.43
N ALA A 329 -10.20 8.18 11.70
CA ALA A 329 -11.01 7.75 12.83
C ALA A 329 -12.38 8.44 12.85
N GLU A 330 -12.43 9.74 12.52
CA GLU A 330 -13.69 10.47 12.37
C GLU A 330 -14.54 9.90 11.24
N ALA A 331 -13.94 9.65 10.07
CA ALA A 331 -14.61 9.02 8.95
C ALA A 331 -15.15 7.63 9.32
N ALA A 332 -14.36 6.81 10.00
CA ALA A 332 -14.77 5.47 10.46
C ALA A 332 -15.98 5.52 11.41
N ASN A 333 -16.01 6.50 12.32
CA ASN A 333 -17.17 6.73 13.20
C ASN A 333 -18.41 7.13 12.39
N TYR A 334 -18.26 7.96 11.38
CA TYR A 334 -19.35 8.31 10.48
C TYR A 334 -19.88 7.08 9.72
N VAL A 335 -19.02 6.26 9.13
CA VAL A 335 -19.43 5.01 8.44
C VAL A 335 -20.20 4.09 9.38
N ARG A 336 -19.69 3.87 10.60
CA ARG A 336 -20.38 3.07 11.62
C ARG A 336 -21.74 3.62 11.99
N SER A 337 -21.92 4.95 12.00
CA SER A 337 -23.21 5.59 12.28
C SER A 337 -24.27 5.39 11.20
N ILE A 338 -23.87 5.00 9.98
CA ILE A 338 -24.79 4.69 8.88
C ILE A 338 -25.44 3.31 9.09
N PHE A 339 -24.84 2.41 9.86
CA PHE A 339 -25.42 1.07 10.06
C PHE A 339 -26.69 1.11 10.92
N PRO A 340 -27.71 0.29 10.58
CA PRO A 340 -28.98 0.29 11.30
C PRO A 340 -28.81 -0.23 12.74
N PRO A 341 -29.57 0.34 13.71
CA PRO A 341 -29.57 -0.17 15.07
C PRO A 341 -30.22 -1.55 15.13
N SER A 342 -29.78 -2.39 16.08
CA SER A 342 -30.38 -3.70 16.33
C SER A 342 -31.89 -3.62 16.52
N LEU A 343 -32.60 -4.60 15.97
CA LEU A 343 -34.06 -4.71 16.05
C LEU A 343 -34.43 -5.87 16.99
N GLU A 344 -35.42 -5.69 17.85
CA GLU A 344 -35.92 -6.77 18.74
C GLU A 344 -37.30 -7.29 18.32
N THR A 345 -38.13 -6.45 17.69
CA THR A 345 -39.48 -6.82 17.25
C THR A 345 -39.84 -6.17 15.90
N PRO A 346 -40.67 -6.81 15.05
CA PRO A 346 -41.24 -8.16 15.21
C PRO A 346 -40.25 -9.29 14.87
N LEU A 347 -39.10 -8.94 14.29
CA LEU A 347 -37.95 -9.82 14.04
C LEU A 347 -36.81 -9.36 14.95
N ARG A 348 -35.98 -10.30 15.38
CA ARG A 348 -34.76 -9.96 16.11
C ARG A 348 -33.58 -9.92 15.14
N VAL A 349 -32.90 -8.78 15.07
CA VAL A 349 -31.78 -8.53 14.17
C VAL A 349 -30.62 -7.92 14.92
N ASP A 350 -29.48 -8.58 14.85
CA ASP A 350 -28.23 -8.16 15.45
C ASP A 350 -27.07 -8.42 14.49
N TRP A 351 -25.95 -7.75 14.71
CA TRP A 351 -24.84 -7.80 13.77
C TRP A 351 -23.53 -7.54 14.48
N LYS A 352 -22.44 -7.96 13.84
CA LYS A 352 -21.07 -7.69 14.27
C LYS A 352 -20.26 -7.22 13.07
N TYR A 353 -19.56 -6.11 13.25
CA TYR A 353 -18.74 -5.46 12.23
C TYR A 353 -17.38 -5.10 12.81
N GLN A 354 -16.32 -5.55 12.15
CA GLN A 354 -14.94 -5.19 12.46
C GLN A 354 -14.16 -5.03 11.15
N PRO A 355 -13.80 -3.79 10.76
CA PRO A 355 -12.99 -3.58 9.58
C PRO A 355 -11.56 -4.08 9.81
N SER A 356 -10.92 -4.50 8.72
CA SER A 356 -9.50 -4.91 8.64
C SER A 356 -8.55 -3.72 8.82
N THR A 357 -8.92 -2.57 8.30
CA THR A 357 -8.23 -1.28 8.47
C THR A 357 -9.13 -0.28 9.20
N GLU A 358 -8.77 1.01 9.22
CA GLU A 358 -9.62 2.06 9.81
C GLU A 358 -11.01 2.09 9.15
N LEU A 359 -11.07 1.74 7.86
CA LEU A 359 -12.26 1.82 7.02
C LEU A 359 -12.39 0.57 6.15
N GLY A 360 -13.56 -0.07 6.19
CA GLY A 360 -13.82 -1.32 5.47
C GLY A 360 -14.63 -1.14 4.17
N GLY A 361 -14.40 -2.04 3.20
CA GLY A 361 -15.22 -2.21 2.00
C GLY A 361 -16.58 -2.86 2.30
N ASP A 362 -16.71 -3.56 3.42
CA ASP A 362 -17.97 -4.17 3.83
C ASP A 362 -19.02 -3.14 4.28
N ALA A 363 -20.27 -3.34 3.85
CA ALA A 363 -21.42 -2.62 4.39
C ALA A 363 -22.68 -3.49 4.37
N PHE A 364 -23.59 -3.27 5.33
CA PHE A 364 -24.83 -4.03 5.43
C PHE A 364 -25.98 -3.16 5.89
N GLY A 365 -27.20 -3.60 5.58
CA GLY A 365 -28.39 -2.91 6.03
C GLY A 365 -29.62 -3.82 6.00
N TYR A 366 -30.65 -3.36 6.70
CA TYR A 366 -31.95 -4.01 6.72
C TYR A 366 -33.02 -2.98 7.06
N HIS A 367 -34.21 -3.16 6.51
CA HIS A 367 -35.35 -2.28 6.75
C HIS A 367 -36.65 -2.94 6.23
N TRP A 368 -37.78 -2.46 6.74
CA TRP A 368 -39.08 -2.78 6.16
C TRP A 368 -39.28 -1.95 4.89
N ILE A 369 -39.45 -2.60 3.74
CA ILE A 369 -39.80 -1.93 2.47
C ILE A 369 -41.25 -1.43 2.56
N ASP A 370 -42.12 -2.22 3.17
CA ASP A 370 -43.52 -1.92 3.47
C ASP A 370 -43.97 -2.70 4.71
N ARG A 371 -45.28 -2.83 4.94
CA ARG A 371 -45.83 -3.50 6.14
C ARG A 371 -45.55 -5.00 6.19
N ASP A 372 -45.33 -5.64 5.05
CA ASP A 372 -45.26 -7.09 4.92
C ASP A 372 -43.87 -7.58 4.47
N HIS A 373 -43.06 -6.71 3.87
CA HIS A 373 -41.75 -7.06 3.29
C HIS A 373 -40.58 -6.45 4.08
N PHE A 374 -39.70 -7.33 4.55
CA PHE A 374 -38.46 -6.97 5.24
C PHE A 374 -37.24 -7.28 4.37
N ALA A 375 -36.46 -6.26 4.03
CA ALA A 375 -35.21 -6.40 3.28
C ALA A 375 -34.00 -6.53 4.20
N VAL A 376 -33.05 -7.37 3.81
CA VAL A 376 -31.71 -7.48 4.39
C VAL A 376 -30.69 -7.66 3.28
N TYR A 377 -29.51 -7.06 3.46
CA TYR A 377 -28.43 -7.18 2.51
C TYR A 377 -27.07 -6.94 3.15
N LEU A 378 -26.05 -7.58 2.59
CA LEU A 378 -24.65 -7.38 2.91
C LEU A 378 -23.88 -7.27 1.59
N LEU A 379 -23.12 -6.20 1.46
CA LEU A 379 -22.18 -5.98 0.37
C LEU A 379 -20.75 -5.99 0.88
N ASP A 380 -19.87 -6.38 -0.02
CA ASP A 380 -18.43 -6.45 0.19
C ASP A 380 -17.76 -5.89 -1.08
N VAL A 381 -17.05 -4.79 -0.93
CA VAL A 381 -16.33 -4.12 -2.03
C VAL A 381 -14.91 -4.68 -2.09
N CYS A 382 -14.42 -4.96 -3.30
CA CYS A 382 -13.07 -5.46 -3.44
C CYS A 382 -12.01 -4.52 -2.84
N GLY A 383 -11.20 -5.05 -1.93
CA GLY A 383 -10.16 -4.30 -1.22
C GLY A 383 -10.69 -3.53 -0.01
N HIS A 384 -9.80 -2.87 0.71
CA HIS A 384 -10.11 -2.19 1.97
C HIS A 384 -9.65 -0.71 1.95
N GLY A 385 -10.09 0.06 2.94
CA GLY A 385 -9.75 1.47 3.11
C GLY A 385 -10.74 2.44 2.47
N VAL A 386 -10.35 3.72 2.39
CA VAL A 386 -11.24 4.84 2.05
C VAL A 386 -12.01 4.64 0.74
N GLY A 387 -11.33 4.18 -0.33
CA GLY A 387 -11.96 4.00 -1.64
C GLY A 387 -13.10 2.98 -1.61
N ALA A 388 -12.83 1.82 -1.00
CA ALA A 388 -13.81 0.74 -0.85
C ALA A 388 -15.00 1.18 0.02
N SER A 389 -14.75 1.85 1.15
CA SER A 389 -15.81 2.36 2.02
C SER A 389 -16.71 3.40 1.36
N LEU A 390 -16.17 4.28 0.52
CA LEU A 390 -16.98 5.27 -0.18
C LEU A 390 -17.92 4.61 -1.18
N LEU A 391 -17.45 3.60 -1.91
CA LEU A 391 -18.29 2.82 -2.82
C LEU A 391 -19.35 2.04 -2.06
N SER A 392 -18.98 1.44 -0.91
CA SER A 392 -19.91 0.66 -0.12
C SER A 392 -21.06 1.52 0.44
N ILE A 393 -20.74 2.73 0.92
CA ILE A 393 -21.72 3.72 1.37
C ILE A 393 -22.58 4.24 0.22
N ALA A 394 -22.01 4.48 -0.95
CA ALA A 394 -22.77 4.92 -2.11
C ALA A 394 -23.81 3.86 -2.51
N ALA A 395 -23.40 2.60 -2.61
CA ALA A 395 -24.28 1.48 -2.93
C ALA A 395 -25.38 1.30 -1.88
N ILE A 396 -25.02 1.31 -0.59
CA ILE A 396 -25.99 1.07 0.48
C ILE A 396 -27.03 2.19 0.59
N ASN A 397 -26.65 3.44 0.35
CA ASN A 397 -27.56 4.58 0.38
C ASN A 397 -28.54 4.54 -0.79
N VAL A 398 -28.11 4.10 -1.97
CA VAL A 398 -28.98 3.88 -3.13
C VAL A 398 -30.02 2.82 -2.84
N ILE A 399 -29.64 1.70 -2.19
CA ILE A 399 -30.57 0.66 -1.76
C ILE A 399 -31.56 1.21 -0.73
N ARG A 400 -31.06 1.86 0.32
CA ARG A 400 -31.86 2.34 1.45
C ARG A 400 -32.85 3.44 1.08
N SER A 401 -32.45 4.34 0.18
CA SER A 401 -33.31 5.43 -0.29
C SER A 401 -34.33 4.99 -1.33
N GLY A 402 -34.21 3.77 -1.86
CA GLY A 402 -35.07 3.30 -2.95
C GLY A 402 -34.84 4.05 -4.27
N SER A 403 -33.66 4.66 -4.46
CA SER A 403 -33.42 5.63 -5.56
C SER A 403 -33.08 4.99 -6.91
N LEU A 404 -33.08 3.65 -7.02
CA LEU A 404 -32.82 2.99 -8.29
C LEU A 404 -34.01 3.18 -9.23
N PRO A 405 -33.79 3.69 -10.46
CA PRO A 405 -34.87 3.94 -11.39
C PRO A 405 -35.55 2.62 -11.81
N ASN A 406 -36.89 2.64 -11.87
CA ASN A 406 -37.71 1.53 -12.37
C ASN A 406 -37.43 0.16 -11.70
N THR A 407 -37.04 0.15 -10.43
CA THR A 407 -36.63 -1.06 -9.72
C THR A 407 -37.63 -1.41 -8.62
N ASP A 408 -38.13 -2.64 -8.63
CA ASP A 408 -38.90 -3.19 -7.52
C ASP A 408 -37.93 -3.75 -6.46
N PHE A 409 -37.86 -3.07 -5.31
CA PHE A 409 -37.00 -3.47 -4.20
C PHE A 409 -37.44 -4.77 -3.50
N ARG A 410 -38.64 -5.27 -3.81
CA ARG A 410 -39.12 -6.58 -3.35
C ARG A 410 -38.57 -7.74 -4.19
N ASP A 411 -37.97 -7.46 -5.35
CA ASP A 411 -37.35 -8.45 -6.21
C ASP A 411 -35.81 -8.36 -6.16
N PRO A 412 -35.13 -9.29 -5.46
CA PRO A 412 -33.67 -9.32 -5.39
C PRO A 412 -32.97 -9.31 -6.75
N GLY A 413 -33.52 -10.00 -7.75
CA GLY A 413 -32.92 -10.07 -9.08
C GLY A 413 -32.97 -8.71 -9.80
N ALA A 414 -34.06 -7.97 -9.63
CA ALA A 414 -34.20 -6.62 -10.17
C ALA A 414 -33.22 -5.65 -9.50
N VAL A 415 -33.10 -5.71 -8.17
CA VAL A 415 -32.17 -4.86 -7.39
C VAL A 415 -30.72 -5.10 -7.80
N LEU A 416 -30.28 -6.36 -7.87
CA LEU A 416 -28.91 -6.71 -8.28
C LEU A 416 -28.61 -6.24 -9.72
N SER A 417 -29.56 -6.44 -10.64
CA SER A 417 -29.40 -6.01 -12.04
C SER A 417 -29.33 -4.48 -12.16
N ALA A 418 -30.14 -3.75 -11.39
CA ALA A 418 -30.13 -2.30 -11.36
C ALA A 418 -28.84 -1.73 -10.75
N LEU A 419 -28.34 -2.32 -9.65
CA LEU A 419 -27.07 -1.95 -9.04
C LEU A 419 -25.89 -2.20 -9.98
N ASN A 420 -25.87 -3.35 -10.67
CA ASN A 420 -24.84 -3.67 -11.66
C ASN A 420 -24.75 -2.63 -12.77
N ASN A 421 -25.88 -2.08 -13.21
CA ASN A 421 -25.92 -1.03 -14.22
C ASN A 421 -25.61 0.36 -13.65
N ALA A 422 -25.90 0.61 -12.38
CA ALA A 422 -25.62 1.89 -11.70
C ALA A 422 -24.14 2.05 -11.33
N PHE A 423 -23.45 0.95 -11.02
CA PHE A 423 -22.06 0.94 -10.55
C PHE A 423 -21.13 0.12 -11.47
N PRO A 424 -20.94 0.51 -12.74
CA PRO A 424 -20.01 -0.18 -13.64
C PRO A 424 -18.56 0.05 -13.18
N MET A 425 -17.75 -1.02 -13.12
CA MET A 425 -16.41 -0.97 -12.52
C MET A 425 -15.48 0.04 -13.19
N GLU A 426 -15.60 0.26 -14.50
CA GLU A 426 -14.75 1.20 -15.24
C GLU A 426 -14.96 2.66 -14.79
N ARG A 427 -16.09 2.95 -14.14
CA ARG A 427 -16.40 4.27 -13.56
C ARG A 427 -16.14 4.33 -12.05
N GLN A 428 -15.77 3.21 -11.43
CA GLN A 428 -15.52 3.09 -9.98
C GLN A 428 -14.05 2.77 -9.70
N ASN A 429 -13.12 3.31 -10.49
CA ASN A 429 -11.68 3.03 -10.38
C ASN A 429 -11.35 1.53 -10.45
N ASN A 430 -12.06 0.78 -11.28
CA ASN A 430 -11.97 -0.68 -11.40
C ASN A 430 -12.36 -1.45 -10.13
N MET A 431 -13.00 -0.80 -9.16
CA MET A 431 -13.60 -1.47 -8.02
C MET A 431 -14.95 -2.08 -8.42
N TYR A 432 -15.26 -3.19 -7.81
CA TYR A 432 -16.53 -3.91 -7.93
C TYR A 432 -16.94 -4.37 -6.54
N PHE A 433 -18.16 -4.87 -6.39
CA PHE A 433 -18.59 -5.42 -5.12
C PHE A 433 -19.40 -6.69 -5.31
N THR A 434 -19.37 -7.52 -4.28
CA THR A 434 -20.28 -8.63 -4.13
C THR A 434 -21.45 -8.20 -3.25
N LEU A 435 -22.62 -8.77 -3.46
CA LEU A 435 -23.82 -8.44 -2.69
C LEU A 435 -24.72 -9.65 -2.55
N TRP A 436 -25.15 -9.93 -1.31
CA TRP A 436 -26.29 -10.80 -1.05
C TRP A 436 -27.48 -9.94 -0.63
N TYR A 437 -28.63 -10.15 -1.28
CA TYR A 437 -29.86 -9.39 -1.03
C TYR A 437 -31.05 -10.33 -0.84
N GLY A 438 -31.78 -10.15 0.26
CA GLY A 438 -32.93 -10.96 0.64
C GLY A 438 -34.14 -10.13 1.05
N VAL A 439 -35.33 -10.59 0.69
CA VAL A 439 -36.61 -10.00 1.03
C VAL A 439 -37.52 -11.05 1.66
N TYR A 440 -37.85 -10.86 2.93
CA TYR A 440 -38.76 -11.71 3.68
C TYR A 440 -40.18 -11.15 3.65
N HIS A 441 -41.13 -11.95 3.19
CA HIS A 441 -42.56 -11.66 3.25
C HIS A 441 -43.16 -12.30 4.51
N ALA A 442 -43.49 -11.47 5.49
CA ALA A 442 -43.91 -11.90 6.83
C ALA A 442 -45.22 -12.73 6.84
N PRO A 443 -46.28 -12.36 6.10
CA PRO A 443 -47.53 -13.13 6.11
C PRO A 443 -47.39 -14.56 5.57
N SER A 444 -46.62 -14.77 4.50
CA SER A 444 -46.41 -16.11 3.91
C SER A 444 -45.16 -16.82 4.45
N ARG A 445 -44.39 -16.15 5.31
CA ARG A 445 -43.07 -16.57 5.81
C ARG A 445 -42.14 -17.03 4.68
N THR A 446 -42.11 -16.30 3.57
CA THR A 446 -41.29 -16.66 2.40
C THR A 446 -40.11 -15.70 2.29
N LEU A 447 -38.89 -16.23 2.19
CA LEU A 447 -37.69 -15.46 1.88
C LEU A 447 -37.36 -15.61 0.40
N ARG A 448 -37.30 -14.51 -0.32
CA ARG A 448 -36.76 -14.44 -1.67
C ARG A 448 -35.37 -13.82 -1.63
N HIS A 449 -34.36 -14.46 -2.20
CA HIS A 449 -32.97 -13.98 -2.16
C HIS A 449 -32.25 -14.10 -3.50
N GLY A 450 -31.20 -13.31 -3.67
CA GLY A 450 -30.26 -13.40 -4.79
C GLY A 450 -28.86 -12.99 -4.35
N SER A 451 -27.84 -13.40 -5.11
CA SER A 451 -26.44 -13.05 -4.85
C SER A 451 -25.77 -12.58 -6.15
N GLY A 452 -24.93 -11.56 -6.05
CA GLY A 452 -24.02 -11.12 -7.09
C GLY A 452 -22.58 -11.44 -6.72
N GLY A 453 -22.20 -12.72 -6.80
CA GLY A 453 -20.84 -13.19 -6.48
C GLY A 453 -20.49 -13.23 -4.99
N HIS A 454 -21.46 -13.02 -4.11
CA HIS A 454 -21.26 -12.96 -2.64
C HIS A 454 -21.29 -14.36 -2.02
N PRO A 455 -20.60 -14.58 -0.88
CA PRO A 455 -20.72 -15.79 -0.08
C PRO A 455 -22.18 -16.18 0.21
N PRO A 456 -22.50 -17.47 0.33
CA PRO A 456 -23.85 -17.90 0.63
C PRO A 456 -24.23 -17.55 2.07
N ALA A 457 -25.42 -16.96 2.22
CA ALA A 457 -26.03 -16.84 3.54
C ALA A 457 -26.36 -18.23 4.12
N LEU A 458 -26.30 -18.36 5.44
CA LEU A 458 -26.56 -19.61 6.15
C LEU A 458 -27.88 -19.53 6.89
N LEU A 459 -28.82 -20.42 6.57
CA LEU A 459 -30.08 -20.58 7.28
C LEU A 459 -29.95 -21.74 8.27
N LEU A 460 -30.11 -21.46 9.57
CA LEU A 460 -30.17 -22.46 10.63
C LEU A 460 -31.64 -22.76 10.93
N GLU A 461 -32.00 -24.04 10.81
CA GLU A 461 -33.35 -24.49 11.17
C GLU A 461 -33.45 -24.72 12.68
N PRO A 462 -34.61 -24.41 13.29
CA PRO A 462 -34.77 -24.54 14.74
C PRO A 462 -34.61 -26.00 15.18
N SER A 463 -33.65 -26.24 16.06
CA SER A 463 -33.29 -27.59 16.52
C SER A 463 -34.44 -28.26 17.29
N LYS A 464 -35.04 -29.31 16.72
CA LYS A 464 -36.04 -30.16 17.42
C LYS A 464 -35.44 -31.43 18.06
N ALA A 465 -34.23 -31.84 17.69
CA ALA A 465 -33.49 -32.94 18.30
C ALA A 465 -32.04 -32.99 17.79
N SER A 466 -31.07 -32.95 18.70
CA SER A 466 -29.65 -33.41 18.61
C SER A 466 -28.74 -33.07 17.41
N SER A 467 -29.23 -32.52 16.31
CA SER A 467 -28.43 -32.03 15.19
C SER A 467 -29.13 -30.81 14.58
N ALA A 468 -28.58 -29.62 14.82
CA ALA A 468 -29.01 -28.41 14.13
C ALA A 468 -28.76 -28.59 12.62
N SER A 469 -29.82 -28.49 11.83
CA SER A 469 -29.73 -28.55 10.37
C SER A 469 -29.45 -27.15 9.84
N SER A 470 -28.54 -27.03 8.88
CA SER A 470 -28.27 -25.77 8.18
C SER A 470 -28.44 -25.93 6.67
N GLN A 471 -28.87 -24.84 6.04
CA GLN A 471 -29.01 -24.74 4.60
C GLN A 471 -28.25 -23.52 4.09
N GLN A 472 -27.36 -23.73 3.12
CA GLN A 472 -26.64 -22.66 2.44
C GLN A 472 -27.50 -22.07 1.30
N LEU A 473 -27.77 -20.77 1.35
CA LEU A 473 -28.56 -20.03 0.39
C LEU A 473 -27.71 -19.55 -0.79
N ARG A 474 -27.23 -20.52 -1.58
CA ARG A 474 -26.39 -20.27 -2.76
C ARG A 474 -27.25 -19.83 -3.95
N SER A 475 -26.93 -18.68 -4.53
CA SER A 475 -27.48 -18.25 -5.82
C SER A 475 -26.35 -17.99 -6.81
N ALA A 476 -26.54 -18.41 -8.06
CA ALA A 476 -25.60 -18.14 -9.13
C ALA A 476 -25.76 -16.69 -9.60
N GLY A 477 -24.69 -15.91 -9.52
CA GLY A 477 -24.63 -14.55 -10.02
C GLY A 477 -23.19 -14.07 -10.14
N LEU A 478 -22.91 -13.28 -11.17
CA LEU A 478 -21.61 -12.65 -11.37
C LEU A 478 -21.41 -11.51 -10.35
N ILE A 479 -20.16 -11.17 -10.04
CA ILE A 479 -19.85 -9.99 -9.23
C ILE A 479 -20.51 -8.72 -9.81
N VAL A 480 -21.02 -7.84 -8.94
CA VAL A 480 -21.75 -6.65 -9.35
C VAL A 480 -20.78 -5.60 -9.87
N GLY A 481 -21.06 -5.07 -11.06
CA GLY A 481 -20.28 -4.02 -11.72
C GLY A 481 -19.27 -4.53 -12.75
N ALA A 482 -19.03 -5.85 -12.87
CA ALA A 482 -18.01 -6.39 -13.78
C ALA A 482 -18.44 -6.50 -15.25
N MET A 483 -19.73 -6.71 -15.51
CA MET A 483 -20.26 -6.77 -16.87
C MET A 483 -21.61 -6.06 -16.91
N GLN A 484 -21.78 -5.14 -17.85
CA GLN A 484 -23.04 -4.43 -18.01
C GLN A 484 -24.14 -5.36 -18.51
N SER A 485 -25.39 -5.04 -18.14
CA SER A 485 -26.59 -5.75 -18.64
C SER A 485 -26.69 -7.24 -18.26
N VAL A 486 -25.97 -7.69 -17.22
CA VAL A 486 -26.19 -9.01 -16.63
C VAL A 486 -27.53 -9.04 -15.91
N VAL A 487 -28.29 -10.12 -16.14
CA VAL A 487 -29.57 -10.38 -15.45
C VAL A 487 -29.31 -11.33 -14.29
N TYR A 488 -29.71 -10.90 -13.10
CA TYR A 488 -29.58 -11.70 -11.88
C TYR A 488 -30.87 -12.48 -11.59
N SER A 489 -30.71 -13.70 -11.10
CA SER A 489 -31.84 -14.56 -10.71
C SER A 489 -32.05 -14.53 -9.20
N ALA A 490 -33.30 -14.76 -8.77
CA ALA A 490 -33.66 -14.86 -7.37
C ALA A 490 -34.33 -16.22 -7.09
N GLN A 491 -34.08 -16.76 -5.91
CA GLN A 491 -34.67 -18.01 -5.41
C GLN A 491 -35.62 -17.69 -4.25
N SER A 492 -36.61 -18.56 -4.02
CA SER A 492 -37.58 -18.41 -2.94
C SER A 492 -37.63 -19.67 -2.09
N LEU A 493 -37.71 -19.51 -0.77
CA LEU A 493 -37.88 -20.59 0.18
C LEU A 493 -38.80 -20.20 1.34
N SER A 494 -39.39 -21.20 1.99
CA SER A 494 -40.23 -21.00 3.18
C SER A 494 -39.36 -21.00 4.44
N ILE A 495 -39.59 -20.05 5.34
CA ILE A 495 -38.81 -19.87 6.57
C ILE A 495 -39.59 -20.44 7.77
N PRO A 496 -39.08 -21.50 8.43
CA PRO A 496 -39.66 -22.03 9.65
C PRO A 496 -39.74 -20.98 10.78
N ALA A 497 -40.69 -21.15 11.70
CA ALA A 497 -40.77 -20.33 12.91
C ALA A 497 -39.59 -20.61 13.85
N GLY A 498 -38.87 -19.56 14.27
CA GLY A 498 -37.66 -19.67 15.09
C GLY A 498 -36.38 -19.92 14.31
N ALA A 499 -36.40 -19.92 12.98
CA ALA A 499 -35.20 -20.07 12.16
C ALA A 499 -34.29 -18.84 12.28
N VAL A 500 -32.98 -19.06 12.11
CA VAL A 500 -31.95 -18.01 12.17
C VAL A 500 -31.25 -17.91 10.82
N LEU A 501 -31.26 -16.73 10.22
CA LEU A 501 -30.51 -16.42 8.99
C LEU A 501 -29.24 -15.64 9.34
N LEU A 502 -28.12 -16.07 8.77
CA LEU A 502 -26.82 -15.42 8.89
C LEU A 502 -26.38 -14.97 7.50
N VAL A 503 -26.20 -13.67 7.32
CA VAL A 503 -25.63 -13.06 6.11
C VAL A 503 -24.24 -12.57 6.48
N LEU A 504 -23.21 -12.99 5.76
CA LEU A 504 -21.80 -12.81 6.15
C LEU A 504 -20.90 -12.45 4.96
N SER A 505 -19.85 -11.67 5.23
CA SER A 505 -18.72 -11.50 4.31
C SER A 505 -17.73 -12.67 4.41
N ASP A 506 -16.81 -12.75 3.46
CA ASP A 506 -15.77 -13.78 3.42
C ASP A 506 -14.76 -13.65 4.56
N GLY A 507 -14.54 -12.45 5.10
CA GLY A 507 -13.75 -12.22 6.31
C GLY A 507 -14.28 -12.92 7.57
N CYS A 508 -15.46 -13.53 7.54
CA CYS A 508 -15.96 -14.40 8.62
C CYS A 508 -15.36 -15.81 8.64
N TYR A 509 -14.89 -16.32 7.50
CA TYR A 509 -14.41 -17.70 7.37
C TYR A 509 -13.10 -17.85 6.61
N GLU A 510 -12.68 -16.89 5.78
CA GLU A 510 -11.39 -16.90 5.07
C GLU A 510 -10.22 -16.43 5.96
N ILE A 511 -10.18 -16.96 7.19
CA ILE A 511 -9.17 -16.61 8.18
C ILE A 511 -7.93 -17.45 7.97
N GLN A 512 -6.79 -16.78 7.78
CA GLN A 512 -5.49 -17.42 7.77
C GLN A 512 -4.95 -17.51 9.20
N ASP A 513 -4.53 -18.70 9.62
CA ASP A 513 -3.81 -18.88 10.88
C ASP A 513 -2.33 -18.46 10.75
N PRO A 514 -1.58 -18.35 11.86
CA PRO A 514 -0.15 -17.98 11.83
C PRO A 514 0.73 -18.96 11.04
N LEU A 515 0.25 -20.17 10.76
CA LEU A 515 0.94 -21.19 9.97
C LEU A 515 0.59 -21.13 8.48
N GLY A 516 -0.32 -20.23 8.09
CA GLY A 516 -0.76 -20.02 6.72
C GLY A 516 -1.94 -20.91 6.28
N GLN A 517 -2.53 -21.69 7.18
CA GLN A 517 -3.68 -22.56 6.88
C GLN A 517 -4.99 -21.76 6.95
N PHE A 518 -5.82 -21.95 5.93
CA PHE A 518 -7.14 -21.33 5.86
C PHE A 518 -8.18 -22.16 6.60
N MET A 519 -9.06 -21.46 7.32
CA MET A 519 -10.35 -22.01 7.71
C MET A 519 -11.24 -22.12 6.47
N ASP A 520 -11.97 -23.23 6.35
CA ASP A 520 -12.96 -23.40 5.30
C ASP A 520 -14.38 -23.05 5.78
N PHE A 521 -15.30 -22.88 4.84
CA PHE A 521 -16.70 -22.57 5.15
C PHE A 521 -17.39 -23.68 5.97
N ALA A 522 -16.92 -24.93 5.90
CA ALA A 522 -17.53 -26.05 6.61
C ALA A 522 -17.21 -26.02 8.12
N GLU A 523 -15.99 -25.63 8.49
CA GLU A 523 -15.60 -25.36 9.87
C GLU A 523 -16.47 -24.24 10.46
N PHE A 524 -16.66 -23.14 9.71
CA PHE A 524 -17.55 -22.03 10.10
C PHE A 524 -19.00 -22.49 10.28
N GLU A 525 -19.55 -23.23 9.30
CA GLU A 525 -20.92 -23.74 9.35
C GLU A 525 -21.15 -24.62 10.58
N THR A 526 -20.20 -25.53 10.87
CA THR A 526 -20.26 -26.40 12.05
C THR A 526 -20.25 -25.60 13.36
N PHE A 527 -19.44 -24.53 13.42
CA PHE A 527 -19.40 -23.65 14.59
C PHE A 527 -20.74 -22.92 14.78
N MET A 528 -21.33 -22.41 13.70
CA MET A 528 -22.60 -21.66 13.74
C MET A 528 -23.81 -22.56 13.99
N GLN A 529 -23.80 -23.82 13.57
CA GLN A 529 -24.82 -24.79 13.99
C GLN A 529 -24.89 -24.96 15.51
N ALA A 530 -23.74 -24.91 16.19
CA ALA A 530 -23.66 -25.10 17.64
C ALA A 530 -23.93 -23.80 18.44
N HIS A 531 -23.62 -22.63 17.88
CA HIS A 531 -23.62 -21.36 18.63
C HIS A 531 -24.51 -20.26 18.03
N GLY A 532 -24.99 -20.41 16.81
CA GLY A 532 -25.66 -19.34 16.05
C GLY A 532 -26.99 -18.89 16.64
N GLU A 533 -27.72 -19.80 17.29
CA GLU A 533 -28.97 -19.50 18.01
C GLU A 533 -28.72 -18.79 19.36
N LEU A 534 -27.51 -18.87 19.92
CA LEU A 534 -27.21 -18.30 21.24
C LEU A 534 -27.16 -16.77 21.16
N PRO A 535 -27.68 -16.02 22.14
CA PRO A 535 -27.64 -14.55 22.12
C PRO A 535 -26.24 -13.97 21.91
N ASP A 536 -25.20 -14.61 22.46
CA ASP A 536 -23.79 -14.23 22.36
C ASP A 536 -23.02 -14.91 21.21
N GLY A 537 -23.73 -15.59 20.30
CA GLY A 537 -23.14 -16.37 19.21
C GLY A 537 -22.20 -15.59 18.31
N LEU A 538 -22.54 -14.34 17.97
CA LEU A 538 -21.69 -13.49 17.13
C LEU A 538 -20.40 -13.05 17.84
N GLU A 539 -20.45 -12.78 19.15
CA GLU A 539 -19.25 -12.44 19.95
C GLU A 539 -18.34 -13.66 20.13
N LYS A 540 -18.93 -14.85 20.31
CA LYS A 540 -18.19 -16.12 20.36
C LYS A 540 -17.52 -16.42 19.03
N LEU A 541 -18.21 -16.19 17.90
CA LEU A 541 -17.66 -16.33 16.57
C LEU A 541 -16.45 -15.39 16.39
N PHE A 542 -16.62 -14.10 16.70
CA PHE A 542 -15.54 -13.13 16.59
C PHE A 542 -14.34 -13.50 17.46
N SER A 543 -14.58 -13.92 18.71
CA SER A 543 -13.52 -14.37 19.62
C SER A 543 -12.79 -15.61 19.10
N TRP A 544 -13.52 -16.56 18.49
CA TRP A 544 -12.97 -17.75 17.89
C TRP A 544 -12.08 -17.42 16.67
N VAL A 545 -12.56 -16.55 15.78
CA VAL A 545 -11.82 -16.02 14.63
C VAL A 545 -10.54 -15.31 15.09
N ARG A 546 -10.63 -14.39 16.06
CA ARG A 546 -9.47 -13.66 16.59
C ARG A 546 -8.43 -14.57 17.21
N LYS A 547 -8.87 -15.59 17.97
CA LYS A 547 -7.97 -16.56 18.58
C LYS A 547 -7.21 -17.39 17.54
N ARG A 548 -7.85 -17.69 16.40
CA ARG A 548 -7.23 -18.48 15.34
C ARG A 548 -6.28 -17.64 14.48
N HIS A 549 -6.66 -16.41 14.15
CA HIS A 549 -5.82 -15.48 13.40
C HIS A 549 -4.55 -15.11 14.18
N GLY A 550 -4.69 -14.81 15.47
CA GLY A 550 -3.60 -14.31 16.31
C GLY A 550 -3.55 -12.78 16.37
N ASP A 551 -2.39 -12.25 16.74
CA ASP A 551 -2.18 -10.82 16.95
C ASP A 551 -2.15 -10.05 15.62
N GLY A 552 -2.68 -8.83 15.61
CA GLY A 552 -2.71 -7.94 14.44
C GLY A 552 -4.13 -7.60 13.94
N PRO A 553 -4.24 -6.75 12.90
CA PRO A 553 -5.49 -6.53 12.17
C PRO A 553 -5.90 -7.81 11.41
N LEU A 554 -7.20 -7.95 11.12
CA LEU A 554 -7.67 -9.05 10.26
C LEU A 554 -7.23 -8.82 8.81
N ASP A 555 -7.08 -9.90 8.04
CA ASP A 555 -6.73 -9.84 6.61
C ASP A 555 -7.79 -9.15 5.76
N ASP A 556 -9.07 -9.29 6.15
CA ASP A 556 -10.23 -8.69 5.50
C ASP A 556 -11.29 -8.28 6.51
N ASP A 557 -12.30 -7.55 6.06
CA ASP A 557 -13.38 -7.04 6.89
C ASP A 557 -14.27 -8.17 7.42
N PHE A 558 -14.52 -8.14 8.73
CA PHE A 558 -15.43 -9.08 9.37
C PHE A 558 -16.81 -8.46 9.50
N SER A 559 -17.77 -8.97 8.73
CA SER A 559 -19.16 -8.52 8.77
C SER A 559 -20.13 -9.67 8.80
N ILE A 560 -21.02 -9.68 9.79
CA ILE A 560 -22.09 -10.67 9.88
C ILE A 560 -23.36 -10.03 10.44
N VAL A 561 -24.49 -10.33 9.79
CA VAL A 561 -25.84 -9.95 10.19
C VAL A 561 -26.63 -11.21 10.51
N ARG A 562 -27.23 -11.25 11.69
CA ARG A 562 -28.10 -12.32 12.17
C ARG A 562 -29.54 -11.84 12.24
N ILE A 563 -30.47 -12.66 11.73
CA ILE A 563 -31.91 -12.43 11.79
C ILE A 563 -32.60 -13.66 12.35
N GLN A 564 -33.49 -13.47 13.33
CA GLN A 564 -34.34 -14.51 13.90
C GLN A 564 -35.82 -14.23 13.59
N PHE A 565 -36.52 -15.22 13.01
CA PHE A 565 -37.87 -15.12 12.41
C PHE A 565 -39.02 -15.79 13.17
#